data_AF-A0A5Y8YRP2-F1
#
_entry.id   AF-A0A5Y8YRP2-F1
#
_cell.length_a   1.000
_cell.length_b   1.000
_cell.length_c   1.000
_cell.angle_alpha   90.00
_cell.angle_beta   90.00
_cell.angle_gamma   90.00
#
_symmetry.space_group_name_H-M   'P 1'
#
loop_
_entity.id
_entity.type
_entity.pdbx_description
1 polymer ?
#
loop_
_entity_poly.entity_id
_entity_poly.type
_entity_poly.pdbx_seq_one_letter_code
_entity_poly.pdbx_strand_id
1 'polypeptide(L)'
;MKKVFPILISLCSLSLANVYEKLNDFAYEKKPNKDFKIQEVKLVQFLQDDKNCLELLIEAGQVRILKSYNECQKLSKDVDFQKFLNEDFLRLYKNNGYSINENLQDLKKAMQDIMIYYKLRFAFSKNIQDMSKNKNLSILNIDEKEGGTLLYKINNQACVAIELVRHNSRMAMKVYGMENLDKECKLFIQAPSFKNISFTKNDFKWYYLE
;
A
#
# COMPACT_ATOMS: atom_id res chain seq x y z
N MET A 1 12.81 1.37 -76.35
CA MET A 1 11.76 1.53 -75.32
C MET A 1 12.43 1.58 -73.96
N LYS A 2 12.01 2.53 -73.12
CA LYS A 2 12.72 3.00 -71.92
C LYS A 2 12.78 1.94 -70.81
N LYS A 3 13.99 1.70 -70.31
CA LYS A 3 14.26 1.00 -69.04
C LYS A 3 13.80 1.90 -67.90
N VAL A 4 12.68 1.57 -67.27
CA VAL A 4 12.24 2.19 -66.01
C VAL A 4 12.23 1.07 -65.00
N PHE A 5 13.29 0.92 -64.20
CA PHE A 5 13.29 0.27 -62.88
C PHE A 5 14.76 0.26 -62.38
N PRO A 6 15.17 1.33 -61.67
CA PRO A 6 15.76 1.07 -60.36
C PRO A 6 15.47 2.18 -59.32
N ILE A 7 14.33 2.88 -59.41
CA ILE A 7 14.03 3.98 -58.46
C ILE A 7 13.32 3.48 -57.19
N LEU A 8 12.66 2.31 -57.22
CA LEU A 8 11.92 1.81 -56.05
C LEU A 8 12.79 1.30 -54.89
N ILE A 9 14.03 0.88 -55.14
CA ILE A 9 14.90 0.31 -54.09
C ILE A 9 15.63 1.42 -53.29
N SER A 10 15.80 2.61 -53.88
CA SER A 10 16.46 3.75 -53.23
C SER A 10 15.58 4.53 -52.25
N LEU A 11 14.26 4.33 -52.27
CA LEU A 11 13.33 5.04 -51.38
C LEU A 11 13.17 4.37 -50.01
N CYS A 12 13.36 3.05 -49.91
CA CYS A 12 13.31 2.32 -48.64
C CYS A 12 14.56 2.52 -47.75
N SER A 13 15.70 2.91 -48.32
CA SER A 13 16.93 3.16 -47.54
C SER A 13 16.94 4.54 -46.86
N LEU A 14 16.20 5.53 -47.39
CA LEU A 14 16.11 6.88 -46.82
C LEU A 14 15.21 6.94 -45.57
N SER A 15 14.24 6.03 -45.42
CA SER A 15 13.40 5.99 -44.21
C SER A 15 14.11 5.38 -42.99
N LEU A 16 15.12 4.53 -43.20
CA LEU A 16 15.93 3.93 -42.13
C LEU A 16 17.02 4.87 -41.63
N ALA A 17 17.59 5.71 -42.51
CA ALA A 17 18.56 6.75 -42.12
C ALA A 17 17.99 7.74 -41.09
N ASN A 18 16.67 7.95 -41.13
CA ASN A 18 15.95 8.88 -40.25
C ASN A 18 15.78 8.36 -38.81
N VAL A 19 15.88 7.06 -38.54
CA VAL A 19 15.67 6.53 -37.17
C VAL A 19 16.93 6.68 -36.31
N TYR A 20 18.11 6.42 -36.88
CA TYR A 20 19.38 6.56 -36.17
C TYR A 20 19.68 8.00 -35.80
N GLU A 21 19.45 8.95 -36.72
CA GLU A 21 19.61 10.38 -36.48
C GLU A 21 18.67 10.85 -35.37
N LYS A 22 17.37 10.52 -35.45
CA LYS A 22 16.40 10.81 -34.39
C LYS A 22 16.80 10.26 -33.02
N LEU A 23 17.30 9.03 -32.95
CA LEU A 23 17.78 8.44 -31.69
C LEU A 23 19.04 9.13 -31.17
N ASN A 24 19.95 9.53 -32.06
CA ASN A 24 21.18 10.24 -31.72
C ASN A 24 20.86 11.63 -31.16
N ASP A 25 20.00 12.39 -31.85
CA ASP A 25 19.51 13.70 -31.39
C ASP A 25 18.84 13.58 -30.03
N PHE A 26 17.96 12.60 -29.84
CA PHE A 26 17.34 12.34 -28.55
C PHE A 26 18.38 11.99 -27.47
N ALA A 27 19.41 11.19 -27.77
CA ALA A 27 20.45 10.83 -26.81
C ALA A 27 21.27 12.04 -26.34
N TYR A 28 21.51 13.02 -27.22
CA TYR A 28 22.15 14.28 -26.87
C TYR A 28 21.22 15.21 -26.07
N GLU A 29 19.98 15.38 -26.53
CA GLU A 29 19.04 16.34 -25.95
C GLU A 29 18.37 15.85 -24.66
N LYS A 30 18.08 14.54 -24.57
CA LYS A 30 17.43 13.84 -23.46
C LYS A 30 16.08 14.43 -23.05
N LYS A 31 15.36 15.02 -24.00
CA LYS A 31 14.06 15.68 -23.78
C LYS A 31 12.95 15.03 -24.62
N PRO A 32 11.70 15.02 -24.13
CA PRO A 32 10.57 14.60 -24.94
C PRO A 32 10.39 15.52 -26.16
N ASN A 33 9.98 14.95 -27.29
CA ASN A 33 9.60 15.70 -28.48
C ASN A 33 8.46 14.97 -29.22
N LYS A 34 8.16 15.37 -30.46
CA LYS A 34 7.08 14.74 -31.25
C LYS A 34 7.32 13.24 -31.52
N ASP A 35 8.57 12.82 -31.59
CA ASP A 35 9.01 11.47 -31.91
C ASP A 35 9.29 10.63 -30.65
N PHE A 36 9.67 11.27 -29.52
CA PHE A 36 10.03 10.60 -28.27
C PHE A 36 9.20 11.07 -27.07
N LYS A 37 8.62 10.11 -26.34
CA LYS A 37 8.00 10.33 -25.02
C LYS A 37 8.90 9.72 -23.94
N ILE A 38 9.13 10.47 -22.87
CA ILE A 38 9.84 9.96 -21.68
C ILE A 38 8.79 9.59 -20.63
N GLN A 39 8.92 8.40 -20.06
CA GLN A 39 8.10 7.95 -18.93
C GLN A 39 9.01 7.49 -17.81
N GLU A 40 8.66 7.84 -16.58
CA GLU A 40 9.37 7.31 -15.41
C GLU A 40 8.88 5.89 -15.13
N VAL A 41 9.83 4.97 -14.99
CA VAL A 41 9.58 3.57 -14.66
C VAL A 41 10.47 3.18 -13.49
N LYS A 42 10.00 2.26 -12.64
CA LYS A 42 10.84 1.66 -11.60
C LYS A 42 11.13 0.21 -11.94
N LEU A 43 12.42 -0.12 -12.00
CA LEU A 43 12.89 -1.50 -12.05
C LEU A 43 13.02 -2.03 -10.62
N VAL A 44 12.29 -3.09 -10.30
CA VAL A 44 12.28 -3.72 -8.97
C VAL A 44 12.76 -5.15 -9.11
N GLN A 45 13.75 -5.51 -8.29
CA GLN A 45 14.24 -6.87 -8.15
C GLN A 45 13.64 -7.49 -6.89
N PHE A 46 12.85 -8.54 -7.07
CA PHE A 46 12.28 -9.32 -5.97
C PHE A 46 13.08 -10.60 -5.78
N LEU A 47 13.57 -10.79 -4.55
CA LEU A 47 14.33 -11.97 -4.14
C LEU A 47 13.45 -12.85 -3.25
N GLN A 48 13.59 -14.17 -3.42
CA GLN A 48 13.00 -15.18 -2.55
C GLN A 48 14.12 -16.06 -2.01
N ASP A 49 14.21 -16.20 -0.69
CA ASP A 49 15.27 -16.96 -0.01
C ASP A 49 16.68 -16.57 -0.48
N ASP A 50 16.94 -15.25 -0.56
CA ASP A 50 18.17 -14.61 -1.04
C ASP A 50 18.56 -14.92 -2.50
N LYS A 51 17.66 -15.52 -3.28
CA LYS A 51 17.85 -15.79 -4.70
C LYS A 51 16.96 -14.88 -5.55
N ASN A 52 17.47 -14.52 -6.73
CA ASN A 52 16.69 -13.76 -7.70
C ASN A 52 15.43 -14.53 -8.07
N CYS A 53 14.27 -13.87 -7.99
CA CYS A 53 12.98 -14.50 -8.27
C CYS A 53 12.28 -13.79 -9.44
N LEU A 54 12.05 -12.47 -9.34
CA LEU A 54 11.42 -11.67 -10.41
C LEU A 54 12.14 -10.33 -10.61
N GLU A 55 12.22 -9.90 -11.86
CA GLU A 55 12.45 -8.49 -12.22
C GLU A 55 11.15 -7.91 -12.72
N LEU A 56 10.70 -6.84 -12.09
CA LEU A 56 9.45 -6.16 -12.39
C LEU A 56 9.74 -4.76 -12.92
N LEU A 57 9.02 -4.37 -13.97
CA LEU A 57 8.92 -2.98 -14.42
C LEU A 57 7.59 -2.41 -13.95
N ILE A 58 7.65 -1.43 -13.06
CA ILE A 58 6.47 -0.69 -12.60
C ILE A 58 6.34 0.56 -13.45
N GLU A 59 5.26 0.64 -14.22
CA GLU A 59 4.91 1.75 -15.07
C GLU A 59 3.68 2.50 -14.50
N ALA A 60 3.33 3.65 -15.06
CA ALA A 60 2.20 4.46 -14.61
C ALA A 60 0.84 3.73 -14.66
N GLY A 61 0.70 2.65 -15.45
CA GLY A 61 -0.57 1.96 -15.68
C GLY A 61 -0.56 0.46 -15.38
N GLN A 62 0.60 -0.16 -15.23
CA GLN A 62 0.75 -1.61 -15.16
C GLN A 62 2.05 -2.01 -14.47
N VAL A 63 2.13 -3.27 -14.07
CA VAL A 63 3.36 -3.94 -13.64
C VAL A 63 3.63 -5.10 -14.58
N ARG A 64 4.82 -5.08 -15.18
CA ARG A 64 5.28 -6.11 -16.12
C ARG A 64 6.38 -6.94 -15.48
N ILE A 65 6.31 -8.26 -15.65
CA ILE A 65 7.44 -9.15 -15.32
C ILE A 65 8.41 -9.11 -16.51
N LEU A 66 9.59 -8.51 -16.32
CA LEU A 66 10.65 -8.49 -17.34
C LEU A 66 11.39 -9.81 -17.40
N LYS A 67 11.64 -10.40 -16.23
CA LYS A 67 12.37 -11.66 -16.10
C LYS A 67 11.83 -12.46 -14.93
N SER A 68 11.64 -13.75 -15.16
CA SER A 68 11.36 -14.72 -14.09
C SER A 68 12.50 -15.71 -14.00
N TYR A 69 13.04 -15.86 -12.80
CA TYR A 69 14.07 -16.84 -12.46
C TYR A 69 13.42 -18.17 -12.06
N ASN A 70 14.22 -19.23 -11.92
CA ASN A 70 13.73 -20.59 -11.68
C ASN A 70 12.82 -20.69 -10.44
N GLU A 71 13.16 -19.94 -9.41
CA GLU A 71 12.45 -19.82 -8.12
C GLU A 71 10.99 -19.42 -8.31
N CYS A 72 10.70 -18.57 -9.31
CA CYS A 72 9.39 -17.95 -9.50
C CYS A 72 8.82 -18.16 -10.91
N GLN A 73 9.36 -19.10 -11.68
CA GLN A 73 8.94 -19.36 -13.07
C GLN A 73 7.49 -19.87 -13.16
N LYS A 74 7.02 -20.60 -12.14
CA LYS A 74 5.62 -21.02 -12.05
C LYS A 74 4.72 -19.84 -11.68
N LEU A 75 5.14 -19.06 -10.67
CA LEU A 75 4.41 -17.89 -10.18
C LEU A 75 4.23 -16.82 -11.29
N SER A 76 5.24 -16.61 -12.14
CA SER A 76 5.15 -15.62 -13.23
C SER A 76 4.08 -15.94 -14.28
N LYS A 77 3.66 -17.21 -14.38
CA LYS A 77 2.62 -17.67 -15.30
C LYS A 77 1.25 -17.79 -14.64
N ASP A 78 1.18 -17.58 -13.33
CA ASP A 78 -0.05 -17.67 -12.58
C ASP A 78 -0.96 -16.47 -12.86
N VAL A 79 -2.19 -16.74 -13.29
CA VAL A 79 -3.15 -15.71 -13.73
C VAL A 79 -3.56 -14.82 -12.56
N ASP A 80 -3.77 -15.42 -11.39
CA ASP A 80 -4.18 -14.70 -10.19
C ASP A 80 -3.06 -13.79 -9.69
N PHE A 81 -1.81 -14.23 -9.78
CA PHE A 81 -0.65 -13.41 -9.46
C PHE A 81 -0.47 -12.24 -10.43
N GLN A 82 -0.62 -12.45 -11.74
CA GLN A 82 -0.56 -11.36 -12.72
C GLN A 82 -1.68 -10.34 -12.51
N LYS A 83 -2.88 -10.82 -12.15
CA LYS A 83 -4.00 -9.97 -11.76
C LYS A 83 -3.69 -9.18 -10.50
N PHE A 84 -3.17 -9.83 -9.46
CA PHE A 84 -2.74 -9.17 -8.22
C PHE A 84 -1.72 -8.06 -8.49
N LEU A 85 -0.71 -8.30 -9.33
CA LEU A 85 0.32 -7.31 -9.68
C LEU A 85 -0.28 -6.04 -10.32
N ASN A 86 -1.23 -6.22 -11.24
CA ASN A 86 -1.78 -5.13 -12.02
C ASN A 86 -3.00 -4.45 -11.38
N GLU A 87 -3.65 -5.11 -10.41
CA GLU A 87 -4.76 -4.55 -9.64
C GLU A 87 -4.30 -4.08 -8.26
N ASP A 88 -4.20 -5.00 -7.31
CA ASP A 88 -4.02 -4.68 -5.88
C ASP A 88 -2.64 -4.10 -5.59
N PHE A 89 -1.57 -4.70 -6.10
CA PHE A 89 -0.21 -4.22 -5.90
C PHE A 89 -0.02 -2.84 -6.51
N LEU A 90 -0.41 -2.64 -7.77
CA LEU A 90 -0.26 -1.35 -8.45
C LEU A 90 -1.09 -0.25 -7.79
N ARG A 91 -2.31 -0.57 -7.34
CA ARG A 91 -3.15 0.36 -6.57
C ARG A 91 -2.47 0.79 -5.27
N LEU A 92 -1.91 -0.17 -4.53
CA LEU A 92 -1.17 0.12 -3.29
C LEU A 92 0.08 0.96 -3.57
N TYR A 93 0.82 0.61 -4.61
CA TYR A 93 2.02 1.31 -5.03
C TYR A 93 1.73 2.77 -5.39
N LYS A 94 0.69 3.02 -6.20
CA LYS A 94 0.29 4.37 -6.65
C LYS A 94 -0.24 5.25 -5.52
N ASN A 95 -0.92 4.66 -4.53
CA ASN A 95 -1.50 5.42 -3.43
C ASN A 95 -0.41 5.95 -2.47
N ASN A 96 0.88 5.59 -2.67
CA ASN A 96 2.02 6.02 -1.83
C ASN A 96 1.77 5.85 -0.32
N GLY A 97 0.87 4.94 0.06
CA GLY A 97 0.41 4.77 1.43
C GLY A 97 -0.32 5.98 2.05
N TYR A 98 -0.78 6.97 1.28
CA TYR A 98 -1.42 8.19 1.84
C TYR A 98 -2.65 7.84 2.69
N SER A 99 -3.61 7.11 2.11
CA SER A 99 -4.81 6.65 2.84
C SER A 99 -4.48 5.75 4.04
N ILE A 100 -3.45 4.90 3.94
CA ILE A 100 -2.99 4.07 5.06
C ILE A 100 -2.40 4.96 6.16
N ASN A 101 -1.58 5.94 5.79
CA ASN A 101 -0.93 6.84 6.74
C ASN A 101 -1.95 7.75 7.42
N GLU A 102 -2.89 8.32 6.68
CA GLU A 102 -3.98 9.14 7.22
C GLU A 102 -4.79 8.38 8.27
N ASN A 103 -5.30 7.19 7.91
CA ASN A 103 -6.02 6.33 8.85
C ASN A 103 -5.16 5.90 10.05
N LEU A 104 -3.87 5.67 9.85
CA LEU A 104 -2.96 5.30 10.93
C LEU A 104 -2.72 6.45 11.89
N GLN A 105 -2.57 7.68 11.39
CA GLN A 105 -2.42 8.87 12.22
C GLN A 105 -3.70 9.15 13.01
N ASP A 106 -4.86 9.05 12.35
CA ASP A 106 -6.15 9.24 12.99
C ASP A 106 -6.41 8.20 14.08
N LEU A 107 -6.07 6.93 13.83
CA LEU A 107 -6.13 5.87 14.82
C LEU A 107 -5.17 6.13 16.00
N LYS A 108 -3.92 6.53 15.73
CA LYS A 108 -2.95 6.86 16.78
C LYS A 108 -3.41 8.03 17.64
N LYS A 109 -4.02 9.05 17.03
CA LYS A 109 -4.59 10.19 17.74
C LYS A 109 -5.77 9.78 18.62
N ALA A 110 -6.67 8.96 18.09
CA ALA A 110 -7.76 8.35 18.86
C ALA A 110 -7.24 7.56 20.07
N MET A 111 -6.24 6.70 19.87
CA MET A 111 -5.58 5.96 20.94
C MET A 111 -5.00 6.90 22.00
N GLN A 112 -4.31 7.96 21.57
CA GLN A 112 -3.74 8.96 22.48
C GLN A 112 -4.81 9.72 23.27
N ASP A 113 -5.90 10.14 22.63
CA ASP A 113 -7.01 10.84 23.30
C ASP A 113 -7.61 9.95 24.41
N ILE A 114 -7.85 8.67 24.11
CA ILE A 114 -8.36 7.69 25.09
C ILE A 114 -7.39 7.52 26.27
N MET A 115 -6.09 7.40 25.98
CA MET A 115 -5.05 7.30 27.02
C MET A 115 -5.05 8.53 27.93
N ILE A 116 -5.11 9.73 27.35
CA ILE A 116 -5.13 10.99 28.10
C ILE A 116 -6.39 11.07 28.96
N TYR A 117 -7.55 10.76 28.38
CA TYR A 117 -8.82 10.77 29.10
C TYR A 117 -8.78 9.85 30.33
N TYR A 118 -8.36 8.60 30.14
CA TYR A 118 -8.27 7.64 31.24
C TYR A 118 -7.28 8.12 32.30
N LYS A 119 -6.11 8.63 31.91
CA LYS A 119 -5.10 9.13 32.86
C LYS A 119 -5.61 10.30 33.71
N LEU A 120 -6.50 11.12 33.18
CA LEU A 120 -7.09 12.26 33.89
C LEU A 120 -8.29 11.88 34.77
N ARG A 121 -9.03 10.83 34.40
CA ARG A 121 -10.32 10.48 35.03
C ARG A 121 -10.30 9.18 35.83
N PHE A 122 -9.33 8.31 35.57
CA PHE A 122 -9.25 6.93 36.06
C PHE A 122 -10.55 6.13 35.81
N ALA A 123 -11.23 6.46 34.71
CA ALA A 123 -12.46 5.83 34.28
C ALA A 123 -12.63 6.04 32.77
N PHE A 124 -13.45 5.21 32.13
CA PHE A 124 -13.90 5.38 30.75
C PHE A 124 -15.24 6.11 30.69
N SER A 125 -15.60 6.66 29.52
CA SER A 125 -16.92 7.25 29.29
C SER A 125 -17.80 6.34 28.45
N LYS A 126 -19.10 6.34 28.75
CA LYS A 126 -20.15 5.75 27.90
C LYS A 126 -20.42 6.57 26.64
N ASN A 127 -19.90 7.79 26.55
CA ASN A 127 -19.96 8.63 25.37
C ASN A 127 -18.55 8.75 24.75
N ILE A 128 -18.40 8.26 23.52
CA ILE A 128 -17.11 8.26 22.82
C ILE A 128 -16.55 9.68 22.62
N GLN A 129 -17.42 10.68 22.49
CA GLN A 129 -17.02 12.07 22.26
C GLN A 129 -16.30 12.70 23.46
N ASP A 130 -16.46 12.13 24.65
CA ASP A 130 -15.71 12.56 25.83
C ASP A 130 -14.26 12.05 25.79
N MET A 131 -14.06 10.86 25.21
CA MET A 131 -12.75 10.20 25.13
C MET A 131 -11.97 10.55 23.87
N SER A 132 -12.64 10.81 22.74
CA SER A 132 -12.01 11.27 21.50
C SER A 132 -13.02 11.92 20.56
N LYS A 133 -12.60 12.98 19.86
CA LYS A 133 -13.41 13.64 18.82
C LYS A 133 -13.35 12.92 17.46
N ASN A 134 -12.67 11.78 17.39
CA ASN A 134 -12.56 11.03 16.15
C ASN A 134 -13.92 10.43 15.75
N LYS A 135 -14.47 10.88 14.61
CA LYS A 135 -15.78 10.48 14.09
C LYS A 135 -15.81 9.02 13.62
N ASN A 136 -14.65 8.43 13.35
CA ASN A 136 -14.52 7.04 12.92
C ASN A 136 -14.59 6.06 14.10
N LEU A 137 -14.65 6.54 15.35
CA LEU A 137 -14.81 5.69 16.52
C LEU A 137 -16.29 5.46 16.86
N SER A 138 -16.59 4.24 17.28
CA SER A 138 -17.85 3.90 17.95
C SER A 138 -17.62 2.94 19.09
N ILE A 139 -18.46 2.99 20.11
CA ILE A 139 -18.44 2.04 21.23
C ILE A 139 -19.17 0.77 20.79
N LEU A 140 -18.53 -0.40 20.93
CA LEU A 140 -19.21 -1.69 20.86
C LEU A 140 -19.80 -2.03 22.22
N ASN A 141 -18.98 -1.95 23.26
CA ASN A 141 -19.35 -2.10 24.66
C ASN A 141 -18.36 -1.32 25.54
N ILE A 142 -18.83 -0.78 26.66
CA ILE A 142 -17.94 -0.16 27.63
C ILE A 142 -18.53 -0.17 29.03
N ASP A 143 -17.68 -0.50 29.99
CA ASP A 143 -17.85 -0.27 31.41
C ASP A 143 -16.85 0.81 31.85
N GLU A 144 -17.28 1.71 32.73
CA GLU A 144 -16.48 2.85 33.15
C GLU A 144 -15.22 2.44 33.93
N LYS A 145 -15.20 1.25 34.54
CA LYS A 145 -14.09 0.75 35.36
C LYS A 145 -13.40 -0.47 34.77
N GLU A 146 -14.15 -1.35 34.13
CA GLU A 146 -13.65 -2.62 33.60
C GLU A 146 -13.14 -2.50 32.15
N GLY A 147 -13.47 -1.41 31.45
CA GLY A 147 -13.10 -1.21 30.05
C GLY A 147 -14.12 -1.77 29.08
N GLY A 148 -13.67 -2.19 27.90
CA GLY A 148 -14.57 -2.62 26.82
C GLY A 148 -13.91 -2.55 25.45
N THR A 149 -14.70 -2.50 24.40
CA THR A 149 -14.21 -2.48 23.02
C THR A 149 -14.78 -1.30 22.27
N LEU A 150 -13.89 -0.56 21.62
CA LEU A 150 -14.22 0.47 20.64
C LEU A 150 -13.90 -0.05 19.24
N LEU A 151 -14.63 0.45 18.25
CA LEU A 151 -14.43 0.11 16.85
C LEU A 151 -13.97 1.36 16.11
N TYR A 152 -12.83 1.26 15.43
CA TYR A 152 -12.38 2.26 14.47
C TYR A 152 -12.79 1.83 13.06
N LYS A 153 -13.50 2.74 12.38
CA LYS A 153 -14.11 2.50 11.07
C LYS A 153 -13.29 3.11 9.95
N ILE A 154 -13.17 2.39 8.85
CA ILE A 154 -12.69 2.91 7.56
C ILE A 154 -13.79 2.61 6.54
N ASN A 155 -14.12 3.57 5.69
CA ASN A 155 -15.22 3.44 4.74
C ASN A 155 -16.54 3.01 5.41
N ASN A 156 -16.85 3.57 6.59
CA ASN A 156 -17.99 3.22 7.45
C ASN A 156 -18.06 1.76 7.93
N GLN A 157 -17.05 0.94 7.65
CA GLN A 157 -16.93 -0.45 8.09
C GLN A 157 -16.02 -0.55 9.30
N ALA A 158 -16.38 -1.36 10.30
CA ALA A 158 -15.50 -1.61 11.45
C ALA A 158 -14.28 -2.43 11.00
N CYS A 159 -13.09 -1.81 11.03
CA CYS A 159 -11.86 -2.45 10.56
C CYS A 159 -10.91 -2.79 11.71
N VAL A 160 -10.96 -2.05 12.82
CA VAL A 160 -10.04 -2.22 13.95
C VAL A 160 -10.81 -2.21 15.25
N ALA A 161 -10.52 -3.18 16.10
CA ALA A 161 -10.95 -3.19 17.48
C ALA A 161 -9.87 -2.55 18.37
N ILE A 162 -10.30 -1.66 19.26
CA ILE A 162 -9.51 -1.09 20.34
C ILE A 162 -10.07 -1.68 21.63
N GLU A 163 -9.35 -2.61 22.22
CA GLU A 163 -9.77 -3.30 23.44
C GLU A 163 -9.09 -2.65 24.64
N LEU A 164 -9.92 -2.23 25.60
CA LEU A 164 -9.57 -1.60 26.86
C LEU A 164 -9.84 -2.63 27.96
N VAL A 165 -8.79 -3.09 28.63
CA VAL A 165 -8.91 -4.21 29.58
C VAL A 165 -7.77 -4.17 30.60
N ARG A 166 -8.01 -4.74 31.78
CA ARG A 166 -6.98 -4.91 32.79
C ARG A 166 -5.99 -6.02 32.35
N HIS A 167 -4.71 -5.66 32.22
CA HIS A 167 -3.62 -6.56 31.90
C HIS A 167 -2.51 -6.39 32.95
N ASN A 168 -2.06 -7.48 33.58
CA ASN A 168 -1.09 -7.44 34.68
C ASN A 168 -1.45 -6.43 35.79
N SER A 169 -2.71 -6.49 36.22
CA SER A 169 -3.29 -5.61 37.25
C SER A 169 -3.41 -4.13 36.90
N ARG A 170 -2.99 -3.69 35.71
CA ARG A 170 -3.08 -2.29 35.25
C ARG A 170 -4.05 -2.18 34.09
N MET A 171 -4.72 -1.03 33.97
CA MET A 171 -5.53 -0.78 32.79
C MET A 171 -4.64 -0.63 31.55
N ALA A 172 -4.98 -1.33 30.48
CA ALA A 172 -4.24 -1.34 29.24
C ALA A 172 -5.16 -1.31 28.03
N MET A 173 -4.57 -0.93 26.90
CA MET A 173 -5.19 -0.92 25.59
C MET A 173 -4.38 -1.81 24.65
N LYS A 174 -5.06 -2.58 23.81
CA LYS A 174 -4.48 -3.21 22.61
C LYS A 174 -5.35 -2.89 21.41
N VAL A 175 -4.75 -2.93 20.23
CA VAL A 175 -5.45 -2.69 18.96
C VAL A 175 -5.21 -3.86 18.02
N TYR A 176 -6.23 -4.26 17.28
CA TYR A 176 -6.11 -5.35 16.31
C TYR A 176 -7.10 -5.22 15.16
N GLY A 177 -6.68 -5.73 14.00
CA GLY A 177 -7.51 -5.73 12.81
C GLY A 177 -8.64 -6.74 12.94
N MET A 178 -9.83 -6.35 12.50
CA MET A 178 -10.97 -7.24 12.36
C MET A 178 -11.00 -7.77 10.94
N GLU A 179 -11.27 -9.07 10.78
CA GLU A 179 -11.50 -9.62 9.45
C GLU A 179 -12.73 -8.96 8.82
N ASN A 180 -12.55 -8.38 7.65
CA ASN A 180 -13.59 -7.61 6.96
C ASN A 180 -13.51 -7.89 5.46
N LEU A 181 -14.65 -7.92 4.77
CA LEU A 181 -14.72 -8.09 3.32
C LEU A 181 -14.35 -6.81 2.56
N ASP A 182 -14.43 -5.65 3.21
CA ASP A 182 -14.06 -4.36 2.64
C ASP A 182 -12.56 -4.30 2.28
N LYS A 183 -12.27 -3.88 1.05
CA LYS A 183 -10.91 -3.85 0.52
C LYS A 183 -10.04 -2.85 1.26
N GLU A 184 -10.55 -1.69 1.66
CA GLU A 184 -9.76 -0.68 2.37
C GLU A 184 -9.42 -1.14 3.79
N CYS A 185 -10.37 -1.74 4.49
CA CYS A 185 -10.10 -2.40 5.78
C CYS A 185 -8.96 -3.43 5.63
N LYS A 186 -9.06 -4.35 4.66
CA LYS A 186 -8.04 -5.39 4.43
C LYS A 186 -6.66 -4.79 4.19
N LEU A 187 -6.59 -3.81 3.29
CA LEU A 187 -5.33 -3.13 2.98
C LEU A 187 -4.73 -2.44 4.21
N PHE A 188 -5.56 -1.76 5.01
CA PHE A 188 -5.11 -1.07 6.20
C PHE A 188 -4.58 -2.03 7.28
N ILE A 189 -5.33 -3.08 7.63
CA ILE A 189 -4.94 -4.01 8.70
C ILE A 189 -3.75 -4.90 8.31
N GLN A 190 -3.52 -5.10 7.00
CA GLN A 190 -2.37 -5.85 6.51
C GLN A 190 -1.10 -5.00 6.40
N ALA A 191 -1.22 -3.67 6.46
CA ALA A 191 -0.11 -2.75 6.33
C ALA A 191 0.93 -2.97 7.44
N PRO A 192 2.24 -3.01 7.11
CA PRO A 192 3.30 -3.17 8.12
C PRO A 192 3.26 -2.11 9.23
N SER A 193 2.91 -0.88 8.88
CA SER A 193 2.80 0.23 9.81
C SER A 193 1.68 0.06 10.84
N PHE A 194 0.55 -0.54 10.45
CA PHE A 194 -0.51 -0.94 11.37
C PHE A 194 -0.06 -2.14 12.24
N LYS A 195 0.52 -3.18 11.62
CA LYS A 195 1.01 -4.35 12.37
C LYS A 195 1.99 -3.96 13.48
N ASN A 196 2.83 -2.95 13.26
CA ASN A 196 3.77 -2.42 14.26
C ASN A 196 3.12 -1.76 15.49
N ILE A 197 1.86 -1.31 15.39
CA ILE A 197 1.10 -0.81 16.54
C ILE A 197 0.22 -1.89 17.16
N SER A 198 -0.14 -2.94 16.42
CA SER A 198 -1.04 -3.99 16.91
C SER A 198 -0.29 -5.15 17.57
N PHE A 199 0.89 -5.51 17.07
CA PHE A 199 1.59 -6.73 17.44
C PHE A 199 3.05 -6.48 17.84
N THR A 200 3.54 -7.34 18.72
CA THR A 200 4.96 -7.63 18.95
C THR A 200 5.35 -8.87 18.15
N LYS A 201 6.58 -9.38 18.31
CA LYS A 201 7.00 -10.61 17.66
C LYS A 201 6.17 -11.84 18.07
N ASN A 202 5.69 -11.86 19.31
CA ASN A 202 5.14 -13.08 19.94
C ASN A 202 3.69 -12.91 20.43
N ASP A 203 3.18 -11.69 20.53
CA ASP A 203 1.86 -11.40 21.11
C ASP A 203 1.36 -10.01 20.69
N PHE A 204 0.18 -9.59 21.15
CA PHE A 204 -0.33 -8.23 21.02
C PHE A 204 0.58 -7.20 21.69
N LYS A 205 0.55 -5.99 21.12
CA LYS A 205 1.20 -4.83 21.72
C LYS A 205 0.23 -4.19 22.72
N TRP A 206 0.69 -4.12 23.97
CA TRP A 206 -0.04 -3.53 25.08
C TRP A 206 0.40 -2.09 25.34
N TYR A 207 -0.57 -1.20 25.49
CA TYR A 207 -0.41 0.21 25.82
C TYR A 207 -1.02 0.47 27.19
N TYR A 208 -0.19 0.58 28.23
CA TYR A 208 -0.67 0.82 29.59
C TYR A 208 -1.20 2.25 29.73
N LEU A 209 -2.36 2.39 30.38
CA LEU A 209 -3.07 3.67 30.55
C LEU A 209 -2.71 4.37 31.87
N GLU A 210 -2.03 3.67 32.78
CA GLU A 210 -1.55 4.12 34.09
C GLU A 210 -0.06 4.48 34.05
#